data_AF-A0A7Y2DU82-F1
#
_entry.id   AF-A0A7Y2DU82-F1
#
_cell.length_a   1.000
_cell.length_b   1.000
_cell.length_c   1.000
_cell.angle_alpha   90.00
_cell.angle_beta   90.00
_cell.angle_gamma   90.00
#
_symmetry.space_group_name_H-M   'P 1'
#
loop_
_entity.id
_entity.type
_entity.pdbx_description
1 polymer ?
#
loop_
_entity_poly.entity_id
_entity_poly.type
_entity_poly.pdbx_seq_one_letter_code
_entity_poly.pdbx_strand_id
1 'polypeptide(L)'
;TEAVNGSIKTVTKVNGKTDVTIHQAGEMPSPIVLKVELEPGGNGGTMPNAKMVDANTAIVTWPESVWFDGDRDEKVVLDFGGRKITKITFDPFRRFPDSNPKDNVWVSKSNAK
;
A
#
# COMPACT_ATOMS: atom_id res chain seq x y z
N THR A 1 9.65 17.10 -14.73
CA THR A 1 8.71 16.56 -13.74
C THR A 1 9.52 15.86 -12.69
N GLU A 2 9.33 16.23 -11.43
CA GLU A 2 10.00 15.57 -10.31
C GLU A 2 9.52 14.12 -10.23
N ALA A 3 10.45 13.17 -10.21
CA ALA A 3 10.18 11.74 -10.16
C ALA A 3 10.16 11.25 -8.70
N VAL A 4 9.29 10.27 -8.43
CA VAL A 4 9.24 9.54 -7.16
C VAL A 4 9.35 8.06 -7.52
N ASN A 5 10.56 7.51 -7.41
CA ASN A 5 10.79 6.08 -7.56
C ASN A 5 10.34 5.39 -6.27
N GLY A 6 9.05 5.08 -6.21
CA GLY A 6 8.48 4.34 -5.09
C GLY A 6 8.53 2.84 -5.32
N SER A 7 8.41 2.06 -4.24
CA SER A 7 8.22 0.61 -4.34
C SER A 7 7.60 0.05 -3.06
N ILE A 8 7.00 -1.14 -3.15
CA ILE A 8 6.63 -1.93 -1.97
C ILE A 8 7.84 -2.79 -1.59
N LYS A 9 8.51 -2.43 -0.50
CA LYS A 9 9.72 -3.12 -0.03
C LYS A 9 9.40 -4.44 0.66
N THR A 10 8.46 -4.44 1.59
CA THR A 10 8.03 -5.64 2.33
C THR A 10 6.56 -5.60 2.70
N VAL A 11 5.94 -6.77 2.74
CA VAL A 11 4.58 -6.97 3.26
C VAL A 11 4.62 -8.12 4.26
N THR A 12 4.26 -7.84 5.51
CA THR A 12 4.29 -8.83 6.60
C THR A 12 2.97 -8.85 7.34
N LYS A 13 2.51 -10.04 7.73
CA LYS A 13 1.31 -10.19 8.56
C LYS A 13 1.71 -10.24 10.02
N VAL A 14 1.13 -9.38 10.83
CA VAL A 14 1.41 -9.27 12.27
C VAL A 14 0.07 -9.17 13.00
N ASN A 15 -0.23 -10.14 13.87
CA ASN A 15 -1.41 -10.12 14.75
C ASN A 15 -2.74 -9.81 14.04
N GLY A 16 -2.97 -10.39 12.84
CA GLY A 16 -4.20 -10.17 12.06
C GLY A 16 -4.22 -8.88 11.22
N LYS A 17 -3.17 -8.04 11.33
CA LYS A 17 -2.92 -6.86 10.51
C LYS A 17 -1.85 -7.15 9.45
N THR A 18 -1.71 -6.25 8.49
CA THR A 18 -0.66 -6.31 7.47
C THR A 18 0.19 -5.05 7.53
N ASP A 19 1.45 -5.19 7.92
CA ASP A 19 2.46 -4.13 7.85
C ASP A 19 3.04 -4.10 6.44
N VAL A 20 3.00 -2.91 5.83
CA VAL A 20 3.52 -2.65 4.49
C VAL A 20 4.61 -1.59 4.60
N THR A 21 5.82 -1.93 4.17
CA THR A 21 6.92 -0.97 4.08
C THR A 21 6.99 -0.44 2.65
N ILE A 22 6.81 0.86 2.51
CA ILE A 22 6.90 1.59 1.25
C ILE A 22 8.26 2.28 1.22
N HIS A 23 8.99 2.10 0.13
CA HIS A 23 10.19 2.88 -0.15
C HIS A 23 9.84 4.01 -1.12
N GLN A 24 10.35 5.22 -0.90
CA GLN A 24 10.16 6.35 -1.80
C GLN A 24 11.48 7.08 -2.01
N ALA A 25 12.04 6.95 -3.21
CA ALA A 25 13.24 7.65 -3.63
C ALA A 25 12.88 8.76 -4.63
N GLY A 26 12.89 10.01 -4.18
CA GLY A 26 12.60 11.19 -5.01
C GLY A 26 13.01 12.49 -4.33
N GLU A 27 12.91 13.60 -5.05
CA GLU A 27 13.27 14.93 -4.53
C GLU A 27 12.15 15.54 -3.66
N MET A 28 10.92 15.02 -3.75
CA MET A 28 9.73 15.59 -3.10
C MET A 28 8.93 14.53 -2.33
N PRO A 29 8.56 14.77 -1.04
CA PRO A 29 7.67 13.89 -0.30
C PRO A 29 6.35 13.71 -1.04
N SER A 30 5.75 12.52 -0.95
CA SER A 30 4.46 12.28 -1.60
C SER A 30 3.53 11.43 -0.74
N PRO A 31 2.20 11.67 -0.80
CA PRO A 31 1.24 10.89 -0.04
C PRO A 31 1.28 9.41 -0.45
N ILE A 32 1.24 8.51 0.53
CA ILE A 32 1.13 7.08 0.28
C ILE A 32 -0.31 6.76 -0.09
N VAL A 33 -0.51 6.24 -1.30
CA VAL A 33 -1.83 5.78 -1.77
C VAL A 33 -1.71 4.32 -2.17
N LEU A 34 -2.47 3.47 -1.49
CA LEU A 34 -2.52 2.04 -1.75
C LEU A 34 -3.90 1.65 -2.29
N LYS A 35 -3.92 0.95 -3.43
CA LYS A 35 -5.07 0.13 -3.81
C LYS A 35 -4.90 -1.24 -3.17
N VAL A 36 -5.86 -1.64 -2.35
CA VAL A 36 -5.87 -2.92 -1.63
C VAL A 36 -7.02 -3.76 -2.13
N GLU A 37 -6.70 -4.95 -2.65
CA GLU A 37 -7.67 -5.95 -3.09
C GLU A 37 -7.77 -7.06 -2.02
N LEU A 38 -9.00 -7.38 -1.60
CA LEU A 38 -9.36 -8.27 -0.49
C LEU A 38 -10.09 -9.51 -1.01
N GLU A 39 -9.95 -10.64 -0.31
CA GLU A 39 -10.74 -11.84 -0.60
C GLU A 39 -12.27 -11.58 -0.50
N PRO A 40 -13.08 -12.24 -1.34
CA PRO A 40 -14.55 -12.24 -1.27
C PRO A 40 -15.09 -12.75 0.08
N GLY A 41 -16.25 -12.24 0.48
CA GLY A 41 -17.08 -12.85 1.54
C GLY A 41 -16.66 -12.60 2.99
N GLY A 42 -15.71 -11.70 3.25
CA GLY A 42 -15.33 -11.34 4.63
C GLY A 42 -16.05 -10.10 5.17
N ASN A 43 -16.41 -10.11 6.47
CA ASN A 43 -16.74 -8.88 7.20
C ASN A 43 -15.46 -8.03 7.29
N GLY A 44 -15.44 -6.87 6.65
CA GLY A 44 -14.26 -6.02 6.60
C GLY A 44 -14.18 -5.11 7.80
N GLY A 45 -12.99 -5.04 8.40
CA GLY A 45 -12.62 -3.89 9.21
C GLY A 45 -12.68 -2.62 8.33
N THR A 46 -13.21 -1.55 8.90
CA THR A 46 -13.14 -0.22 8.30
C THR A 46 -11.89 0.48 8.81
N MET A 47 -11.15 1.12 7.92
CA MET A 47 -10.09 2.04 8.31
C MET A 47 -10.58 3.46 8.04
N PRO A 48 -10.35 4.43 8.95
CA PRO A 48 -10.83 5.80 8.78
C PRO A 48 -10.21 6.50 7.57
N ASN A 49 -9.04 6.05 7.13
CA ASN A 49 -8.32 6.56 5.97
C ASN A 49 -8.48 5.66 4.71
N ALA A 50 -9.41 4.69 4.76
CA ALA A 50 -9.75 3.85 3.61
C ALA A 50 -11.11 4.23 3.02
N LYS A 51 -11.17 4.27 1.69
CA LYS A 51 -12.40 4.40 0.91
C LYS A 51 -12.59 3.13 0.08
N MET A 52 -13.66 2.39 0.35
CA MET A 52 -14.07 1.27 -0.51
C MET A 52 -14.50 1.81 -1.88
N VAL A 53 -13.97 1.23 -2.96
CA VAL A 53 -14.39 1.55 -4.35
C VAL A 53 -15.31 0.47 -4.92
N ASP A 54 -15.26 -0.73 -4.36
CA ASP A 54 -16.21 -1.83 -4.56
C ASP A 54 -16.23 -2.73 -3.30
N ALA A 55 -16.89 -3.90 -3.34
CA ALA A 55 -17.02 -4.79 -2.18
C ALA A 55 -15.68 -5.41 -1.69
N ASN A 56 -14.66 -5.39 -2.53
CA ASN A 56 -13.40 -6.09 -2.37
C ASN A 56 -12.17 -5.20 -2.53
N THR A 57 -12.34 -3.96 -2.92
CA THR A 57 -11.25 -3.04 -3.21
C THR A 57 -11.37 -1.77 -2.37
N ALA A 58 -10.28 -1.41 -1.69
CA ALA A 58 -10.14 -0.16 -0.96
C ALA A 58 -9.02 0.69 -1.54
N ILE A 59 -9.20 2.01 -1.52
CA ILE A 59 -8.10 2.98 -1.63
C ILE A 59 -7.80 3.47 -0.24
N VAL A 60 -6.57 3.25 0.23
CA VAL A 60 -6.09 3.69 1.55
C VAL A 60 -5.05 4.77 1.34
N THR A 61 -5.22 5.89 2.04
CA THR A 61 -4.36 7.07 1.85
C THR A 61 -3.75 7.48 3.18
N TRP A 62 -2.46 7.76 3.15
CA TRP A 62 -1.78 8.53 4.19
C TRP A 62 -1.32 9.84 3.57
N PRO A 63 -1.39 10.96 4.31
CA PRO A 63 -0.80 12.21 3.87
C PRO A 63 0.72 12.02 3.64
N GLU A 64 1.35 12.99 3.00
CA GLU A 64 2.79 12.95 2.73
C GLU A 64 3.60 12.62 3.97
N SER A 65 4.50 11.63 3.87
CA SER A 65 5.51 11.36 4.88
C SER A 65 6.69 12.29 4.63
N VAL A 66 7.14 12.96 5.67
CA VAL A 66 8.18 13.98 5.60
C VAL A 66 9.55 13.30 5.69
N TRP A 67 10.32 13.28 4.59
CA TRP A 67 11.63 12.61 4.50
C TRP A 67 12.82 13.48 4.95
N PHE A 68 12.58 14.55 5.73
CA PHE A 68 13.62 15.53 6.11
C PHE A 68 14.75 14.96 6.98
N ASP A 69 14.61 13.74 7.51
CA ASP A 69 15.62 13.06 8.31
C ASP A 69 16.34 11.91 7.55
N GLY A 70 16.13 11.81 6.24
CA GLY A 70 16.86 10.88 5.36
C GLY A 70 16.34 9.45 5.32
N ASP A 71 15.30 9.11 6.11
CA ASP A 71 14.61 7.83 5.96
C ASP A 71 13.65 7.87 4.76
N ARG A 72 13.83 6.89 3.88
CA ARG A 72 13.11 6.73 2.62
C ARG A 72 12.08 5.61 2.72
N ASP A 73 12.04 4.90 3.86
CA ASP A 73 11.13 3.80 4.12
C ASP A 73 10.06 4.24 5.12
N GLU A 74 8.80 4.07 4.76
CA GLU A 74 7.67 4.33 5.65
C GLU A 74 6.86 3.06 5.86
N LYS A 75 6.55 2.75 7.12
CA LYS A 75 5.75 1.57 7.47
C LYS A 75 4.31 1.95 7.75
N VAL A 76 3.40 1.49 6.90
CA VAL A 76 1.95 1.68 7.07
C VAL A 76 1.27 0.37 7.47
N VAL A 77 0.21 0.47 8.27
CA VAL A 77 -0.52 -0.69 8.80
C VAL A 77 -1.90 -0.76 8.14
N LEU A 78 -2.20 -1.90 7.54
CA LEU A 78 -3.52 -2.25 6.99
C LEU A 78 -4.27 -3.16 7.96
N ASP A 79 -5.40 -2.67 8.47
CA ASP A 79 -6.27 -3.39 9.42
C ASP A 79 -7.68 -3.53 8.84
N PHE A 80 -7.85 -4.53 7.97
CA PHE A 80 -9.15 -4.87 7.41
C PHE A 80 -9.90 -5.92 8.26
N GLY A 81 -9.67 -5.93 9.58
CA GLY A 81 -10.40 -6.81 10.50
C GLY A 81 -10.20 -8.29 10.21
N GLY A 82 -8.98 -8.68 9.82
CA GLY A 82 -8.64 -10.07 9.48
C GLY A 82 -9.00 -10.52 8.07
N ARG A 83 -9.66 -9.69 7.24
CA ARG A 83 -9.84 -10.00 5.81
C ARG A 83 -8.49 -10.17 5.14
N LYS A 84 -8.34 -11.27 4.39
CA LYS A 84 -7.11 -11.54 3.66
C LYS A 84 -6.96 -10.57 2.49
N ILE A 85 -5.82 -9.89 2.47
CA ILE A 85 -5.37 -9.08 1.33
C ILE A 85 -4.75 -10.01 0.29
N THR A 86 -5.21 -9.90 -0.96
CA THR A 86 -4.72 -10.68 -2.10
C THR A 86 -3.71 -9.89 -2.94
N LYS A 87 -3.86 -8.57 -3.00
CA LYS A 87 -2.97 -7.69 -3.76
C LYS A 87 -2.94 -6.28 -3.19
N ILE A 88 -1.77 -5.66 -3.27
CA ILE A 88 -1.53 -4.26 -2.92
C ILE A 88 -0.86 -3.61 -4.13
N THR A 89 -1.33 -2.43 -4.50
CA THR A 89 -0.69 -1.59 -5.52
C THR A 89 -0.42 -0.21 -4.93
N PHE A 90 0.86 0.16 -4.84
CA PHE A 90 1.30 1.52 -4.50
C PHE A 90 1.15 2.44 -5.71
N ASP A 91 0.74 3.68 -5.43
CA ASP A 91 0.43 4.73 -6.40
C ASP A 91 -0.39 4.24 -7.61
N PRO A 92 -1.60 3.69 -7.38
CA PRO A 92 -2.42 3.07 -8.44
C PRO A 92 -2.82 4.05 -9.56
N PHE A 93 -2.70 5.36 -9.32
CA PHE A 93 -3.02 6.42 -10.28
C PHE A 93 -1.78 6.95 -11.01
N ARG A 94 -0.57 6.47 -10.69
CA ARG A 94 0.69 6.90 -11.30
C ARG A 94 0.84 8.43 -11.27
N ARG A 95 0.65 9.01 -10.09
CA ARG A 95 0.68 10.47 -9.87
C ARG A 95 2.07 11.04 -10.13
N PHE A 96 3.10 10.23 -9.99
CA PHE A 96 4.49 10.63 -10.18
C PHE A 96 5.20 9.71 -11.19
N PRO A 97 6.17 10.24 -11.96
CA PRO A 97 7.07 9.40 -12.76
C PRO A 97 7.83 8.42 -11.86
N ASP A 98 7.86 7.16 -12.30
CA ASP A 98 8.51 6.05 -11.63
C ASP A 98 9.24 5.19 -12.68
N SER A 99 10.53 4.94 -12.45
CA SER A 99 11.37 4.16 -13.36
C SER A 99 11.08 2.65 -13.34
N ASN A 100 10.45 2.13 -12.27
CA ASN A 100 10.13 0.70 -12.14
C ASN A 100 8.73 0.43 -11.57
N PRO A 101 7.64 0.76 -12.26
CA PRO A 101 6.28 0.64 -11.72
C PRO A 101 5.83 -0.81 -11.40
N LYS A 102 6.66 -1.83 -11.68
CA LYS A 102 6.36 -3.23 -11.37
C LYS A 102 6.60 -3.57 -9.90
N ASP A 103 7.52 -2.89 -9.22
CA ASP A 103 7.81 -3.12 -7.80
C ASP A 103 6.80 -2.40 -6.86
N ASN A 104 5.90 -1.61 -7.44
CA ASN A 104 4.72 -1.07 -6.76
C ASN A 104 3.62 -2.09 -6.51
N VAL A 105 3.77 -3.33 -7.01
CA VAL A 105 2.73 -4.35 -6.93
C VAL A 105 3.21 -5.52 -6.08
N TRP A 106 2.46 -5.78 -5.00
CA TRP A 106 2.59 -7.00 -4.23
C TRP A 106 1.36 -7.88 -4.43
N VAL A 107 1.57 -9.17 -4.65
CA VAL A 107 0.51 -10.19 -4.72
C VAL A 107 0.78 -11.23 -3.63
N SER A 108 -0.25 -11.55 -2.86
CA SER A 108 -0.15 -12.60 -1.85
C SER A 108 0.15 -13.92 -2.54
N LYS A 109 1.13 -14.68 -2.04
CA LYS A 109 1.30 -16.06 -2.47
C LYS A 109 0.00 -16.80 -2.13
N SER A 110 -0.67 -17.34 -3.14
CA SER A 110 -1.76 -18.29 -2.92
C SER A 110 -1.16 -19.48 -2.17
N ASN A 111 -1.76 -19.88 -1.06
CA ASN A 111 -1.56 -21.24 -0.58
C ASN A 111 -2.21 -22.12 -1.65
N ALA A 112 -1.41 -22.66 -2.56
CA ALA A 112 -1.82 -23.82 -3.35
C ALA A 112 -2.22 -24.89 -2.33
N LYS A 113 -3.52 -25.18 -2.27
CA LYS A 113 -4.05 -26.27 -1.46
C LYS A 113 -4.15 -27.50 -2.35
#